data_AF-A0A7J6D518-F1
#
_entry.id   AF-A0A7J6D518-F1
#
_cell.length_a   1.000
_cell.length_b   1.000
_cell.length_c   1.000
_cell.angle_alpha   90.00
_cell.angle_beta   90.00
_cell.angle_gamma   90.00
#
_symmetry.space_group_name_H-M   'P 1'
#
loop_
_entity.id
_entity.type
_entity.pdbx_description
1 polymer ?
#
loop_
_entity_poly.entity_id
_entity_poly.type
_entity_poly.pdbx_seq_one_letter_code
_entity_poly.pdbx_strand_id
1 'polypeptide(L)'
;MDSVGVNLIKTAALGRPSQLGMLYDCRKDELIADANVDLNMNDKEKTAVKDFTCTFYGDFQLPSNPTTFEDVMKVFADLPKLLKENQELAVPLRVWLYPLDKLHSRASKLQKDISMNLIQETESVVESLNTAEMKSSDLLEDSPAVNFAAFHDKMQ
;
A
#
# COMPACT_ATOMS: atom_id res chain seq x y z
N MET A 1 7.85 30.73 25.14
CA MET A 1 8.34 29.59 24.34
C MET A 1 7.18 28.63 24.30
N ASP A 2 6.25 28.89 23.40
CA ASP A 2 4.98 28.17 23.38
C ASP A 2 5.10 27.16 22.25
N SER A 3 5.04 25.89 22.63
CA SER A 3 4.97 24.75 21.71
C SER A 3 3.68 24.87 20.92
N VAL A 4 3.74 25.55 19.78
CA VAL A 4 2.64 25.59 18.81
C VAL A 4 2.55 24.20 18.22
N GLY A 5 1.56 23.45 18.69
CA GLY A 5 1.21 22.13 18.19
C GLY A 5 1.11 22.18 16.67
N VAL A 6 2.12 21.63 16.01
CA VAL A 6 2.05 21.24 14.61
C VAL A 6 0.96 20.19 14.55
N ASN A 7 -0.21 20.55 14.02
CA ASN A 7 -1.25 19.61 13.63
C ASN A 7 -0.70 18.77 12.49
N LEU A 8 0.12 17.77 12.85
CA LEU A 8 0.56 16.72 11.96
C LEU A 8 -0.67 15.89 11.65
N ILE A 9 -1.24 16.10 10.46
CA ILE A 9 -2.29 15.24 9.91
C ILE A 9 -1.66 13.86 9.73
N LYS A 10 -1.89 12.97 10.70
CA LYS A 10 -1.60 11.55 10.62
C LYS A 10 -2.85 10.89 10.05
N THR A 11 -2.86 10.63 8.76
CA THR A 11 -3.85 9.75 8.15
C THR A 11 -3.41 8.29 8.32
N ALA A 12 -4.37 7.41 8.59
CA ALA A 12 -4.12 6.00 8.80
C ALA A 12 -3.84 5.32 7.46
N ALA A 13 -2.62 4.87 7.27
CA ALA A 13 -2.35 3.66 6.50
C ALA A 13 -1.43 2.83 7.40
N LEU A 14 -2.04 2.05 8.31
CA LEU A 14 -1.40 1.17 9.30
C LEU A 14 -0.40 1.90 10.23
N GLY A 15 -0.88 2.34 11.40
CA GLY A 15 -0.08 2.99 12.46
C GLY A 15 1.04 2.15 13.10
N ARG A 16 1.61 1.17 12.39
CA ARG A 16 2.82 0.43 12.81
C ARG A 16 4.03 1.04 12.11
N PRO A 17 5.15 1.28 12.81
CA PRO A 17 6.38 1.72 12.17
C PRO A 17 6.93 0.58 11.29
N SER A 18 6.63 0.62 10.00
CA SER A 18 7.25 -0.25 8.99
C SER A 18 8.64 0.29 8.67
N GLN A 19 9.69 -0.49 8.98
CA GLN A 19 11.03 -0.23 8.48
C GLN A 19 11.18 -0.79 7.07
N LEU A 20 12.09 -0.20 6.29
CA LEU A 20 12.36 -0.63 4.93
C LEU A 20 13.01 -2.02 4.94
N GLY A 21 12.46 -2.97 4.17
CA GLY A 21 12.82 -4.38 4.29
C GLY A 21 11.99 -5.14 5.34
N MET A 22 10.74 -4.74 5.61
CA MET A 22 9.73 -5.53 6.34
C MET A 22 8.60 -6.01 5.42
N LEU A 23 8.18 -7.27 5.57
CA LEU A 23 7.14 -7.90 4.75
C LEU A 23 5.86 -8.03 5.60
N TYR A 24 4.70 -7.67 5.06
CA TYR A 24 3.44 -7.73 5.80
C TYR A 24 2.63 -8.97 5.40
N ASP A 25 2.33 -9.85 6.36
CA ASP A 25 1.38 -10.95 6.15
C ASP A 25 -0.03 -10.49 6.58
N CYS A 26 -0.86 -10.17 5.58
CA CYS A 26 -2.23 -9.71 5.80
C CYS A 26 -3.14 -10.74 6.48
N ARG A 27 -2.80 -12.05 6.43
CA ARG A 27 -3.61 -13.10 7.07
C ARG A 27 -3.37 -13.18 8.57
N LYS A 28 -2.18 -12.80 9.00
CA LYS A 28 -1.74 -12.85 10.40
C LYS A 28 -1.70 -11.48 11.06
N ASP A 29 -1.90 -10.41 10.29
CA ASP A 29 -1.70 -9.01 10.72
C ASP A 29 -0.33 -8.82 11.41
N GLU A 30 0.71 -9.37 10.77
CA GLU A 30 2.06 -9.45 11.33
C GLU A 30 3.11 -8.92 10.34
N LEU A 31 4.09 -8.17 10.88
CA LEU A 31 5.25 -7.71 10.13
C LEU A 31 6.39 -8.72 10.31
N ILE A 32 6.86 -9.28 9.21
CA ILE A 32 8.02 -10.16 9.17
C ILE A 32 9.26 -9.27 8.99
N ALA A 33 10.03 -9.15 10.06
CA ALA A 33 11.30 -8.44 10.07
C ALA A 33 12.42 -9.36 9.58
N ASP A 34 13.32 -8.79 8.78
CA ASP A 34 14.51 -9.44 8.22
C ASP A 34 14.22 -10.38 7.04
N ALA A 35 14.75 -9.99 5.88
CA ALA A 35 14.67 -10.72 4.62
C ALA A 35 15.44 -12.04 4.65
N ASN A 36 16.19 -12.30 5.72
CA ASN A 36 16.82 -13.59 5.99
C ASN A 36 15.77 -14.58 6.52
N VAL A 37 14.63 -14.67 5.84
CA VAL A 37 13.65 -15.71 6.08
C VAL A 37 14.28 -16.98 5.56
N ASP A 38 14.77 -17.81 6.48
CA ASP A 38 15.00 -19.22 6.18
C ASP A 38 13.60 -19.81 5.94
N LEU A 39 13.18 -19.81 4.67
CA LEU A 39 11.87 -20.26 4.21
C LEU A 39 11.80 -21.77 4.37
N ASN A 40 11.73 -22.23 5.61
CA ASN A 40 11.48 -23.63 5.92
C ASN A 40 10.00 -23.93 5.69
N MET A 41 9.57 -23.76 4.44
CA MET A 41 8.23 -24.08 3.98
C MET A 41 8.10 -25.60 3.92
N ASN A 42 7.01 -26.10 4.50
CA ASN A 42 6.63 -27.50 4.28
C ASN A 42 6.17 -27.71 2.82
N ASP A 43 6.10 -28.96 2.36
CA ASP A 43 5.76 -29.26 0.96
C ASP A 43 4.36 -28.77 0.56
N LYS A 44 3.43 -28.64 1.52
CA LYS A 44 2.08 -28.08 1.28
C LYS A 44 2.15 -26.57 1.03
N GLU A 45 2.93 -25.85 1.82
CA GLU A 45 3.18 -24.42 1.66
C GLU A 45 3.89 -24.13 0.35
N LYS A 46 4.90 -24.92 -0.02
CA LYS A 46 5.60 -24.77 -1.32
C LYS A 46 4.66 -24.95 -2.52
N THR A 47 3.68 -25.83 -2.38
CA THR A 47 2.70 -26.07 -3.45
C THR A 47 1.72 -24.90 -3.53
N ALA A 48 1.21 -24.41 -2.39
CA ALA A 48 0.31 -23.26 -2.35
C ALA A 48 0.98 -21.97 -2.85
N VAL A 49 2.26 -21.76 -2.54
CA VAL A 49 3.02 -20.56 -2.93
C VAL A 49 3.13 -20.40 -4.45
N LYS A 50 3.11 -21.49 -5.21
CA LYS A 50 3.18 -21.48 -6.68
C LYS A 50 1.91 -20.94 -7.34
N ASP A 51 0.78 -20.96 -6.64
CA ASP A 51 -0.51 -20.49 -7.14
C ASP A 51 -0.68 -18.98 -6.96
N PHE A 52 0.21 -18.33 -6.19
CA PHE A 52 0.18 -16.88 -6.02
C PHE A 52 0.95 -16.19 -7.13
N THR A 53 0.36 -15.11 -7.64
CA THR A 53 1.05 -14.13 -8.46
C THR A 53 1.42 -12.93 -7.59
N CYS A 54 2.63 -12.39 -7.77
CA CYS A 54 3.04 -11.18 -7.07
C CYS A 54 3.14 -10.01 -8.03
N THR A 55 2.72 -8.83 -7.56
CA THR A 55 2.96 -7.55 -8.25
C THR A 55 3.74 -6.65 -7.31
N PHE A 56 4.91 -6.19 -7.75
CA PHE A 56 5.77 -5.31 -6.98
C PHE A 56 5.42 -3.84 -7.22
N TYR A 57 5.19 -3.10 -6.14
CA TYR A 57 5.05 -1.65 -6.14
C TYR A 57 6.09 -1.05 -5.19
N GLY A 58 7.06 -0.33 -5.75
CA GLY A 58 8.10 0.32 -4.95
C GLY A 58 8.93 1.30 -5.76
N ASP A 59 9.56 2.24 -5.08
CA ASP A 59 10.34 3.33 -5.68
C ASP A 59 11.76 2.91 -6.08
N PHE A 60 11.95 1.64 -6.44
CA PHE A 60 13.23 1.06 -6.82
C PHE A 60 13.25 0.71 -8.29
N GLN A 61 14.30 1.13 -8.97
CA GLN A 61 14.55 0.70 -10.33
C GLN A 61 15.16 -0.71 -10.31
N LEU A 62 14.33 -1.71 -10.55
CA LEU A 62 14.74 -3.10 -10.68
C LEU A 62 14.98 -3.44 -12.17
N PRO A 63 15.90 -4.37 -12.49
CA PRO A 63 16.11 -4.82 -13.87
C PRO A 63 14.87 -5.54 -14.44
N SER A 64 14.09 -6.19 -13.57
CA SER A 64 12.81 -6.83 -13.88
C SER A 64 11.95 -6.90 -12.62
N ASN A 65 10.63 -6.75 -12.77
CA ASN A 65 9.71 -6.87 -11.65
C ASN A 65 9.58 -8.34 -11.22
N PRO A 66 9.64 -8.63 -9.91
CA PRO A 66 9.45 -9.99 -9.42
C PRO A 66 7.97 -10.37 -9.55
N THR A 67 7.72 -11.54 -10.14
CA THR A 67 6.37 -12.10 -10.32
C THR A 67 6.14 -13.37 -9.50
N THR A 68 7.22 -14.01 -9.05
CA THR A 68 7.19 -15.21 -8.21
C THR A 68 7.56 -14.86 -6.77
N PHE A 69 7.06 -15.65 -5.83
CA PHE A 69 7.41 -15.48 -4.41
C PHE A 69 8.93 -15.54 -4.16
N GLU A 70 9.64 -16.43 -4.84
CA GLU A 70 11.08 -16.60 -4.68
C GLU A 70 11.86 -15.37 -5.16
N ASP A 71 11.44 -14.76 -6.27
CA ASP A 71 12.05 -13.54 -6.79
C ASP A 71 11.76 -12.34 -5.88
N VAL A 72 10.55 -12.26 -5.32
CA VAL A 72 10.20 -11.23 -4.33
C VAL A 72 11.14 -11.31 -3.12
N MET A 73 11.36 -12.51 -2.58
CA MET A 73 12.22 -12.70 -1.42
C MET A 73 13.68 -12.33 -1.71
N LYS A 74 14.18 -12.64 -2.92
CA LYS A 74 15.51 -12.19 -3.36
C LYS A 74 15.59 -10.68 -3.46
N VAL A 75 14.65 -10.06 -4.19
CA VAL A 75 14.58 -8.59 -4.34
C VAL A 75 14.58 -7.93 -2.96
N PHE A 76 13.75 -8.44 -2.06
CA PHE A 76 13.59 -7.92 -0.73
C PHE A 76 14.86 -8.06 0.14
N ALA A 77 15.61 -9.16 0.00
CA ALA A 77 16.92 -9.32 0.63
C ALA A 77 17.99 -8.36 0.08
N ASP A 78 17.87 -7.96 -1.18
CA ASP A 78 18.80 -7.05 -1.84
C ASP A 78 18.42 -5.57 -1.69
N LEU A 79 17.15 -5.23 -1.38
CA LEU A 79 16.66 -3.87 -1.18
C LEU A 79 17.56 -3.02 -0.24
N PRO A 80 18.00 -3.52 0.94
CA PRO A 80 18.91 -2.78 1.80
C PRO A 80 20.26 -2.43 1.17
N LYS A 81 20.76 -3.27 0.25
CA LYS A 81 22.01 -3.03 -0.47
C LYS A 81 21.80 -1.99 -1.57
N LEU A 82 20.71 -2.12 -2.33
CA LEU A 82 20.32 -1.18 -3.39
C LEU A 82 20.16 0.25 -2.85
N LEU A 83 19.66 0.40 -1.62
CA LEU A 83 19.57 1.69 -0.93
C LEU A 83 20.92 2.30 -0.57
N LYS A 84 21.88 1.48 -0.15
CA LYS A 84 23.20 1.97 0.25
C LYS A 84 24.01 2.43 -0.96
N GLU A 85 23.87 1.74 -2.08
CA GLU A 85 24.60 2.05 -3.32
C GLU A 85 24.03 3.28 -4.04
N ASN A 86 22.71 3.49 -3.98
CA ASN A 86 22.02 4.55 -4.72
C ASN A 86 21.35 5.59 -3.81
N GLN A 87 21.97 5.97 -2.69
CA GLN A 87 21.41 6.94 -1.73
C GLN A 87 21.02 8.29 -2.39
N GLU A 88 21.75 8.69 -3.44
CA GLU A 88 21.47 9.91 -4.19
C GLU A 88 20.16 9.87 -4.99
N LEU A 89 19.64 8.67 -5.28
CA LEU A 89 18.38 8.44 -5.98
C LEU A 89 17.22 8.15 -5.02
N ALA A 90 17.43 8.22 -3.71
CA ALA A 90 16.41 7.93 -2.72
C ALA A 90 15.25 8.95 -2.77
N VAL A 91 14.02 8.43 -2.85
CA VAL A 91 12.80 9.24 -2.89
C VAL A 91 12.37 9.66 -1.47
N PRO A 92 12.00 10.93 -1.23
CA PRO A 92 11.60 11.40 0.09
C PRO A 92 10.25 10.79 0.54
N LEU A 93 10.26 10.08 1.66
CA LEU A 93 9.03 9.54 2.29
C LEU A 93 8.22 10.59 3.05
N ARG A 94 8.86 11.67 3.52
CA ARG A 94 8.22 12.72 4.31
C ARG A 94 8.74 14.08 3.90
N VAL A 95 7.81 15.00 3.69
CA VAL A 95 8.10 16.42 3.47
C VAL A 95 7.48 17.26 4.59
N TRP A 96 8.17 18.35 4.94
CA TRP A 96 7.68 19.33 5.90
C TRP A 96 7.33 20.60 5.13
N LEU A 97 6.08 21.04 5.26
CA LEU A 97 5.60 22.26 4.63
C LEU A 97 5.60 23.40 5.66
N TYR A 98 6.03 24.59 5.22
CA TYR A 98 5.98 25.79 6.04
C TYR A 98 4.82 26.69 5.61
N PRO A 99 3.99 27.19 6.56
CA PRO A 99 2.86 28.05 6.22
C PRO A 99 3.28 29.33 5.49
N LEU A 100 2.68 29.59 4.32
CA LEU A 100 3.05 30.73 3.46
C LEU A 100 2.73 32.08 4.10
N ASP A 101 1.69 32.16 4.92
CA ASP A 101 1.30 33.38 5.65
C ASP A 101 2.32 33.81 6.70
N LYS A 102 3.19 32.89 7.15
CA LYS A 102 4.34 33.19 7.99
C LYS A 102 5.56 33.68 7.21
N LEU A 103 5.60 33.49 5.88
CA LEU A 103 6.68 34.02 5.01
C LEU A 103 6.31 35.38 4.43
N HIS A 104 5.03 35.57 4.07
CA HIS A 104 4.57 36.79 3.44
C HIS A 104 3.17 37.17 3.92
N SER A 105 3.02 38.39 4.46
CA SER A 105 1.78 38.85 5.10
C SER A 105 0.57 38.94 4.17
N ARG A 106 0.78 38.97 2.85
CA ARG A 106 -0.29 38.93 1.83
C ARG A 106 -0.65 37.51 1.36
N ALA A 107 0.05 36.47 1.81
CA ALA A 107 -0.30 35.11 1.43
C ALA A 107 -1.62 34.68 2.11
N SER A 108 -2.40 33.88 1.38
CA SER A 108 -3.67 33.36 1.88
C SER A 108 -3.46 32.50 3.13
N LYS A 109 -4.24 32.77 4.16
CA LYS A 109 -4.25 31.97 5.39
C LYS A 109 -5.16 30.77 5.22
N LEU A 110 -4.80 29.65 5.85
CA LEU A 110 -5.71 28.51 5.96
C LEU A 110 -6.95 28.94 6.74
N GLN A 111 -8.10 28.92 6.07
CA GLN A 111 -9.35 29.45 6.64
C GLN A 111 -10.13 28.40 7.42
N LYS A 112 -10.04 27.14 7.00
CA LYS A 112 -10.70 25.99 7.62
C LYS A 112 -9.88 24.73 7.37
N ASP A 113 -9.82 23.89 8.38
CA ASP A 113 -9.32 22.52 8.21
C ASP A 113 -10.35 21.67 7.48
N ILE A 114 -9.87 20.60 6.85
CA ILE A 114 -10.74 19.57 6.28
C ILE A 114 -11.39 18.83 7.45
N SER A 115 -12.72 18.70 7.44
CA SER A 115 -13.47 18.03 8.49
C SER A 115 -13.10 16.55 8.57
N MET A 116 -12.71 16.08 9.76
CA MET A 116 -12.42 14.65 10.00
C MET A 116 -13.63 13.77 9.68
N ASN A 117 -14.83 14.21 10.07
CA ASN A 117 -16.06 13.47 9.77
C ASN A 117 -16.27 13.31 8.26
N LEU A 118 -15.99 14.37 7.49
CA LEU A 118 -16.12 14.31 6.03
C LEU A 118 -15.10 13.34 5.42
N ILE A 119 -13.87 13.29 5.96
CA ILE A 119 -12.85 12.33 5.53
C ILE A 119 -13.35 10.90 5.78
N GLN A 120 -13.83 10.61 6.99
CA GLN A 120 -14.33 9.29 7.36
C GLN A 120 -15.57 8.86 6.57
N GLU A 121 -16.51 9.78 6.35
CA GLU A 121 -17.69 9.51 5.52
C GLU A 121 -17.30 9.22 4.07
N THR A 122 -16.35 9.98 3.52
CA THR A 122 -15.85 9.77 2.15
C THR A 122 -15.12 8.42 2.04
N GLU A 123 -14.24 8.11 2.98
CA GLU A 123 -13.54 6.81 3.06
C GLU A 123 -14.53 5.65 3.13
N SER A 124 -15.53 5.73 4.00
CA SER A 124 -16.56 4.70 4.15
C SER A 124 -17.37 4.47 2.86
N VAL A 125 -17.72 5.55 2.15
CA VAL A 125 -18.41 5.44 0.85
C VAL A 125 -17.51 4.76 -0.19
N VAL A 126 -16.23 5.15 -0.27
CA VAL A 126 -15.26 4.55 -1.19
C VAL A 126 -15.05 3.06 -0.89
N GLU A 127 -14.87 2.70 0.38
CA GLU A 127 -14.76 1.29 0.81
C GLU A 127 -15.99 0.47 0.45
N SER A 128 -17.18 1.05 0.62
CA SER A 128 -18.44 0.41 0.26
C SER A 128 -18.55 0.17 -1.25
N LEU A 129 -18.12 1.15 -2.06
CA LEU A 129 -18.06 1.00 -3.52
C LEU A 129 -17.06 -0.09 -3.93
N ASN A 130 -15.83 -0.07 -3.40
CA ASN A 130 -14.82 -1.09 -3.69
C ASN A 130 -15.31 -2.49 -3.29
N THR A 131 -16.02 -2.60 -2.17
CA THR A 131 -16.63 -3.87 -1.74
C THR A 131 -17.70 -4.35 -2.71
N ALA A 132 -18.52 -3.43 -3.24
CA ALA A 132 -19.52 -3.76 -4.24
C ALA A 132 -18.87 -4.16 -5.58
N GLU A 133 -17.81 -3.46 -6.00
CA GLU A 133 -17.01 -3.78 -7.18
C GLU A 133 -16.41 -5.18 -7.08
N MET A 134 -15.71 -5.50 -5.99
CA MET A 134 -15.13 -6.83 -5.78
C MET A 134 -16.18 -7.93 -5.88
N LYS A 135 -17.34 -7.75 -5.23
CA LYS A 135 -18.46 -8.70 -5.33
C LYS A 135 -18.98 -8.84 -6.76
N SER A 136 -19.04 -7.73 -7.50
CA SER A 136 -19.47 -7.75 -8.90
C SER A 136 -18.47 -8.50 -9.78
N SER A 137 -17.17 -8.29 -9.58
CA SER A 137 -16.11 -9.02 -10.26
C SER A 137 -16.15 -10.52 -9.94
N ASP A 138 -16.31 -10.89 -8.67
CA ASP A 138 -16.45 -12.30 -8.26
C ASP A 138 -17.66 -12.97 -8.92
N LEU A 139 -18.79 -12.25 -9.06
CA LEU A 139 -19.99 -12.75 -9.72
C LEU A 139 -19.82 -12.90 -11.23
N LEU A 140 -19.01 -12.07 -11.88
CA LEU A 140 -18.72 -12.17 -13.32
C LEU A 140 -17.89 -13.42 -13.65
N GLU A 141 -17.04 -13.86 -12.72
CA GLU A 141 -16.24 -15.09 -12.85
C GLU A 141 -17.04 -16.38 -12.54
N ASP A 142 -18.28 -16.28 -12.05
CA ASP A 142 -19.10 -17.44 -11.68
C ASP A 142 -19.67 -18.17 -12.92
N SER A 143 -19.84 -19.49 -12.80
CA SER A 143 -20.25 -20.38 -13.89
C SER A 143 -21.56 -19.96 -14.59
N PRO A 144 -22.64 -19.56 -13.89
CA PRO A 144 -23.86 -19.07 -14.52
C PRO A 144 -23.65 -17.75 -15.28
N ALA A 145 -22.77 -16.87 -14.80
CA ALA A 145 -22.48 -15.60 -15.43
C ALA A 145 -21.72 -15.79 -16.75
N VAL A 146 -20.72 -16.67 -16.77
CA VAL A 146 -19.96 -17.03 -17.98
C VAL A 146 -20.84 -17.73 -19.02
N ASN A 147 -21.78 -18.58 -18.57
CA ASN A 147 -22.58 -19.42 -19.48
C ASN A 147 -23.87 -18.75 -19.98
N PHE A 148 -24.35 -17.69 -19.33
CA PHE A 148 -25.62 -17.04 -19.68
C PHE A 148 -25.43 -15.56 -20.00
N ALA A 149 -25.38 -15.25 -21.30
CA ALA A 149 -25.11 -13.90 -21.82
C ALA A 149 -25.99 -12.81 -21.21
N ALA A 150 -27.29 -13.05 -21.00
CA ALA A 150 -28.18 -12.02 -20.45
C ALA A 150 -27.93 -11.72 -18.95
N PHE A 151 -27.23 -12.59 -18.23
CA PHE A 151 -26.74 -12.27 -16.88
C PHE A 151 -25.42 -11.51 -16.94
N HIS A 152 -24.49 -11.95 -17.80
CA HIS A 152 -23.24 -11.24 -18.07
C HIS A 152 -23.47 -9.78 -18.50
N ASP A 153 -24.34 -9.56 -19.49
CA ASP A 153 -24.68 -8.24 -20.05
C ASP A 153 -25.33 -7.28 -19.03
N LYS A 154 -25.88 -7.81 -17.93
CA LYS A 154 -26.46 -7.03 -16.84
C LYS A 154 -25.46 -6.61 -15.77
N MET A 155 -24.34 -7.32 -15.69
CA MET A 155 -23.30 -7.15 -14.68
C MET A 155 -22.09 -6.34 -15.21
N GLN A 156 -21.99 -6.18 -16.53
CA GLN A 156 -21.02 -5.33 -17.25
C GLN A 156 -21.52 -3.89 -17.38
#